data_AF-A0A822DSV5-F1
#
_entry.id   AF-A0A822DSV5-F1
#
_cell.length_a   1.000
_cell.length_b   1.000
_cell.length_c   1.000
_cell.angle_alpha   90.00
_cell.angle_beta   90.00
_cell.angle_gamma   90.00
#
_symmetry.space_group_name_H-M   'P 1'
#
loop_
_entity.id
_entity.type
_entity.pdbx_description
1 polymer ?
#
loop_
_entity_poly.entity_id
_entity_poly.type
_entity_poly.pdbx_seq_one_letter_code
_entity_poly.pdbx_strand_id
1 'polypeptide(L)'
;MTRQLVRQTSSYSRGQTYILPLLMSILPGIDLNDFEKTSVTLDFFDAIFMLISCIDCSSAVHIRNDLNEIEKEVCLSTAKFEDFIAKFLDRIFQMINILSTDVSD
;
A
#
# COMPACT_ATOMS: atom_id res chain seq x y z
N MET A 1 12.51 -8.21 5.71
CA MET A 1 12.42 -6.79 6.14
C MET A 1 10.97 -6.33 6.29
N THR A 2 10.06 -6.65 5.35
CA THR A 2 8.64 -6.26 5.37
C THR A 2 7.90 -6.56 6.69
N ARG A 3 8.16 -7.73 7.30
CA ARG A 3 7.58 -8.12 8.60
C ARG A 3 7.92 -7.16 9.76
N GLN A 4 9.10 -6.52 9.74
CA GLN A 4 9.51 -5.57 10.78
C GLN A 4 8.90 -4.18 10.58
N LEU A 5 8.51 -3.82 9.35
CA LEU A 5 7.77 -2.58 9.07
C LEU A 5 6.32 -2.70 9.56
N VAL A 6 5.72 -3.88 9.39
CA VAL A 6 4.30 -4.10 9.72
C VAL A 6 4.07 -4.42 11.20
N ARG A 7 4.98 -5.13 11.87
CA ARG A 7 4.87 -5.37 13.31
C ARG A 7 5.49 -4.23 14.10
N GLN A 8 4.73 -3.63 15.00
CA GLN A 8 5.31 -2.77 16.04
C GLN A 8 6.27 -3.61 16.90
N THR A 9 7.53 -3.23 16.94
CA THR A 9 8.52 -3.76 17.89
C THR A 9 8.92 -2.66 18.87
N SER A 10 9.44 -3.05 20.03
CA SER A 10 9.94 -2.07 21.03
C SER A 10 11.04 -1.16 20.48
N SER A 11 11.82 -1.65 19.51
CA SER A 11 12.87 -0.88 18.82
C SER A 11 12.36 -0.08 17.62
N TYR A 12 11.18 -0.37 17.09
CA TYR A 12 10.63 0.26 15.89
C TYR A 12 9.11 0.35 15.94
N SER A 13 8.61 1.21 16.83
CA SER A 13 7.17 1.38 17.09
C SER A 13 6.43 2.13 15.99
N ARG A 14 7.13 3.00 15.24
CA ARG A 14 6.54 3.84 14.17
C ARG A 14 6.51 3.19 12.79
N GLY A 15 6.95 1.94 12.63
CA GLY A 15 7.03 1.32 11.30
C GLY A 15 5.73 1.32 10.51
N GLN A 16 4.61 1.12 11.20
CA GLN A 16 3.28 1.06 10.60
C GLN A 16 2.84 2.39 9.97
N THR A 17 3.26 3.54 10.49
CA THR A 17 2.85 4.85 9.97
C THR A 17 3.43 5.12 8.59
N TYR A 18 4.54 4.45 8.23
CA TYR A 18 5.21 4.60 6.94
C TYR A 18 4.66 3.68 5.85
N ILE A 19 3.84 2.68 6.18
CA ILE A 19 3.36 1.69 5.20
C ILE A 19 2.57 2.36 4.07
N LEU A 20 1.56 3.14 4.40
CA LEU A 20 0.71 3.77 3.37
C LEU A 20 1.43 4.86 2.56
N PRO A 21 2.25 5.75 3.17
CA PRO A 21 3.12 6.64 2.40
C PRO A 21 4.08 5.90 1.46
N LEU A 22 4.64 4.76 1.90
CA LEU A 22 5.55 3.95 1.11
C LEU A 22 4.82 3.29 -0.08
N LEU A 23 3.64 2.71 0.17
CA LEU A 23 2.76 2.16 -0.87
C LEU A 23 2.45 3.22 -1.94
N MET A 24 2.03 4.42 -1.52
CA MET A 24 1.76 5.53 -2.44
C MET A 24 2.99 5.97 -3.23
N SER A 25 4.15 6.03 -2.59
CA SER A 25 5.41 6.47 -3.21
C SER A 25 5.96 5.47 -4.23
N ILE A 26 5.67 4.19 -4.06
CA ILE A 26 6.15 3.11 -4.93
C ILE A 26 5.22 2.87 -6.13
N LEU A 27 3.99 3.42 -6.14
CA LEU A 27 3.07 3.30 -7.29
C LEU A 27 3.68 3.64 -8.66
N PRO A 28 4.55 4.67 -8.82
CA PRO A 28 5.23 4.95 -10.09
C PRO A 28 6.25 3.88 -10.51
N GLY A 29 6.54 2.91 -9.64
CA GLY A 29 7.35 1.73 -9.93
C GLY A 29 6.65 0.72 -10.84
N ILE A 30 5.31 0.77 -10.95
CA ILE A 30 4.58 0.12 -12.03
C ILE A 30 4.83 0.95 -13.30
N ASP A 31 5.79 0.51 -14.09
CA ASP A 31 6.34 1.19 -15.25
C ASP A 31 6.39 0.23 -16.45
N LEU A 32 5.64 0.56 -17.50
CA LEU A 32 5.54 -0.25 -18.71
C LEU A 32 6.85 -0.34 -19.51
N ASN A 33 7.76 0.61 -19.32
CA ASN A 33 9.05 0.61 -19.99
C ASN A 33 10.07 -0.30 -19.30
N ASP A 34 9.79 -0.71 -18.06
CA ASP A 34 10.71 -1.44 -17.20
C ASP A 34 9.94 -2.57 -16.48
N PHE A 35 9.85 -3.72 -17.16
CA PHE A 35 9.19 -4.90 -16.64
C PHE A 35 9.86 -5.45 -15.36
N GLU A 36 11.18 -5.30 -15.22
CA GLU A 36 11.89 -5.73 -14.01
C GLU A 36 11.45 -4.87 -12.81
N LYS A 37 11.43 -3.54 -12.98
CA LYS A 37 10.95 -2.61 -11.95
C LYS A 37 9.48 -2.83 -11.60
N THR A 38 8.65 -3.12 -12.59
CA THR A 38 7.24 -3.48 -12.36
C THR A 38 7.13 -4.78 -11.58
N SER A 39 7.86 -5.83 -11.94
CA SER A 39 7.85 -7.11 -11.22
C SER A 39 8.24 -6.94 -9.75
N VAL A 40 9.37 -6.26 -9.49
CA VAL A 40 9.84 -6.00 -8.11
C VAL A 40 8.83 -5.16 -7.32
N THR A 41 8.17 -4.21 -7.97
CA THR A 41 7.12 -3.39 -7.35
C THR A 41 5.91 -4.23 -6.94
N LEU A 42 5.46 -5.13 -7.81
CA LEU A 42 4.33 -6.03 -7.53
C LEU A 42 4.68 -7.04 -6.43
N ASP A 43 5.88 -7.61 -6.44
CA ASP A 43 6.36 -8.50 -5.37
C ASP A 43 6.38 -7.79 -4.01
N PHE A 44 6.77 -6.52 -4.00
CA PHE A 44 6.73 -5.70 -2.79
C PHE A 44 5.30 -5.48 -2.28
N PHE A 45 4.35 -5.18 -3.18
CA PHE A 45 2.95 -5.01 -2.82
C PHE A 45 2.33 -6.31 -2.31
N ASP A 46 2.59 -7.44 -2.96
CA ASP A 46 2.15 -8.76 -2.49
C ASP A 46 2.65 -9.04 -1.06
N ALA A 47 3.95 -8.83 -0.82
CA ALA A 47 4.53 -9.03 0.50
C ALA A 47 3.92 -8.13 1.60
N ILE A 48 3.49 -6.91 1.26
CA ILE A 48 2.81 -6.00 2.20
C ILE A 48 1.36 -6.45 2.42
N PHE A 49 0.61 -6.72 1.35
CA PHE A 49 -0.80 -7.11 1.45
C PHE A 49 -1.00 -8.45 2.16
N MET A 50 -0.03 -9.36 2.09
CA MET A 50 -0.03 -10.59 2.89
C MET A 50 0.13 -10.35 4.40
N LEU A 51 0.53 -9.14 4.82
CA LEU A 51 0.78 -8.78 6.21
C LEU A 51 -0.22 -7.77 6.79
N ILE A 52 -0.97 -7.05 5.94
CA ILE A 52 -1.91 -5.99 6.37
C ILE A 52 -3.33 -6.30 5.91
N SER A 53 -4.31 -5.68 6.57
CA SER A 53 -5.70 -5.65 6.09
C SER A 53 -6.01 -4.26 5.55
N CYS A 54 -6.33 -4.17 4.26
CA CYS A 54 -6.67 -2.91 3.59
C CYS A 54 -8.14 -2.52 3.90
N ILE A 55 -8.39 -2.09 5.14
CA ILE A 55 -9.70 -1.68 5.64
C ILE A 55 -9.58 -0.26 6.20
N ASP A 56 -10.53 0.62 5.87
CA ASP A 56 -10.65 1.91 6.54
C ASP A 56 -11.19 1.72 7.97
N CYS A 57 -10.31 1.95 8.94
CA CYS A 57 -10.64 1.96 10.36
C CYS A 57 -10.44 3.35 10.99
N SER A 58 -10.39 4.42 10.20
CA SER A 58 -10.21 5.80 10.66
C SER A 58 -11.24 6.23 11.70
N SER A 59 -12.49 5.79 11.55
CA SER A 59 -13.58 6.05 12.50
C SER A 59 -13.36 5.42 13.88
N ALA A 60 -12.49 4.41 14.01
CA ALA A 60 -12.23 3.72 15.28
C ALA A 60 -11.65 4.66 16.34
N VAL A 61 -10.93 5.72 15.93
CA VAL A 61 -10.36 6.73 16.85
C VAL A 61 -11.42 7.47 17.65
N HIS A 62 -12.65 7.55 17.15
CA HIS A 62 -13.77 8.19 17.84
C HIS A 62 -14.59 7.23 18.71
N ILE A 63 -14.45 5.93 18.49
CA ILE A 63 -15.24 4.88 19.17
C ILE A 63 -14.44 4.24 20.30
N ARG A 64 -13.13 4.09 20.10
CA ARG A 64 -12.21 3.38 20.99
C ARG A 64 -11.35 4.33 21.80
N ASN A 65 -11.34 4.13 23.11
CA ASN A 65 -10.51 4.92 24.06
C ASN A 65 -9.21 4.21 24.45
N ASP A 66 -8.97 2.99 23.96
CA ASP A 66 -7.82 2.15 24.30
C ASP A 66 -6.63 2.28 23.33
N LEU A 67 -6.73 3.18 22.34
CA LEU A 67 -5.71 3.40 21.32
C LEU A 67 -4.63 4.37 21.79
N ASN A 68 -3.37 4.02 21.59
CA ASN A 68 -2.24 4.93 21.77
C ASN A 68 -2.10 5.92 20.60
N GLU A 69 -1.27 6.96 20.75
CA GLU A 69 -1.14 8.02 19.72
C GLU A 69 -0.65 7.49 18.35
N ILE A 70 0.22 6.48 18.34
CA ILE A 70 0.70 5.87 17.09
C ILE A 70 -0.42 5.06 16.43
N GLU A 71 -1.19 4.29 17.22
CA GLU A 71 -2.32 3.53 16.71
C GLU A 71 -3.42 4.44 16.16
N LYS A 72 -3.67 5.60 16.80
CA LYS A 72 -4.58 6.62 16.27
C LYS A 72 -4.09 7.17 14.93
N GLU A 73 -2.81 7.51 14.82
CA GLU A 73 -2.19 7.97 13.57
C GLU A 73 -2.34 6.92 12.45
N VAL A 74 -2.04 5.66 12.74
CA VAL A 74 -2.21 4.55 11.79
C VAL A 74 -3.67 4.41 11.38
N CYS A 75 -4.62 4.39 12.34
CA CYS A 75 -6.05 4.30 12.03
C CYS A 75 -6.50 5.46 11.14
N LEU A 76 -6.15 6.70 11.47
CA LEU A 76 -6.50 7.87 10.65
C LEU A 76 -5.90 7.78 9.25
N SER A 77 -4.69 7.23 9.10
CA SER A 77 -4.09 7.05 7.78
C SER A 77 -4.87 6.09 6.87
N THR A 78 -5.58 5.11 7.45
CA THR A 78 -6.32 4.09 6.68
C THR A 78 -7.46 4.65 5.82
N ALA A 79 -7.94 5.87 6.10
CA ALA A 79 -8.89 6.58 5.25
C ALA A 79 -8.38 6.78 3.80
N LYS A 80 -7.05 6.79 3.60
CA LYS A 80 -6.45 6.93 2.26
C LYS A 80 -6.24 5.60 1.52
N PHE A 81 -6.70 4.47 2.07
CA PHE A 81 -6.61 3.19 1.36
C PHE A 81 -7.45 3.19 0.09
N GLU A 82 -8.63 3.81 0.09
CA GLU A 82 -9.47 3.94 -1.10
C GLU A 82 -8.72 4.65 -2.23
N ASP A 83 -8.14 5.82 -1.94
CA ASP A 83 -7.31 6.57 -2.88
C ASP A 83 -6.15 5.75 -3.44
N PHE A 84 -5.49 4.97 -2.58
CA PHE A 84 -4.38 4.11 -2.97
C PHE A 84 -4.85 2.99 -3.91
N ILE A 85 -5.92 2.29 -3.56
CA ILE A 85 -6.46 1.18 -4.35
C ILE A 85 -6.93 1.68 -5.72
N ALA A 86 -7.62 2.82 -5.78
CA ALA A 86 -8.03 3.44 -7.03
C ALA A 86 -6.82 3.73 -7.94
N LYS A 87 -5.80 4.40 -7.41
CA LYS A 87 -4.56 4.70 -8.17
C LYS A 87 -3.78 3.45 -8.59
N PHE A 88 -3.79 2.42 -7.77
CA PHE A 88 -3.17 1.14 -8.09
C PHE A 88 -3.90 0.46 -9.25
N LEU A 89 -5.22 0.32 -9.15
CA LEU A 89 -6.04 -0.30 -10.20
C LEU A 89 -5.99 0.47 -11.51
N ASP A 90 -6.01 1.81 -11.48
CA ASP A 90 -5.85 2.64 -12.68
C ASP A 90 -4.56 2.30 -13.44
N ARG A 91 -3.44 2.12 -12.72
CA ARG A 91 -2.16 1.73 -13.34
C ARG A 91 -2.18 0.31 -13.90
N ILE A 92 -2.78 -0.62 -13.18
CA ILE A 92 -2.94 -2.00 -13.67
C ILE A 92 -3.81 -2.04 -14.93
N PHE A 93 -4.92 -1.31 -14.97
CA PHE A 93 -5.78 -1.23 -16.15
C PHE A 93 -5.09 -0.54 -17.33
N GLN A 94 -4.33 0.52 -17.09
CA GLN A 94 -3.50 1.14 -18.13
C GLN A 94 -2.49 0.15 -18.71
N MET A 95 -1.84 -0.64 -17.85
CA MET A 95 -0.89 -1.67 -18.27
C MET A 95 -1.57 -2.77 -19.09
N ILE A 96 -2.71 -3.29 -18.63
CA ILE A 96 -3.50 -4.29 -19.37
C ILE A 96 -3.91 -3.75 -20.74
N ASN A 97 -4.39 -2.51 -20.81
CA ASN A 97 -4.82 -1.90 -22.08
C ASN A 97 -3.67 -1.84 -23.08
N ILE A 98 -2.50 -1.36 -22.67
CA ILE A 98 -1.33 -1.23 -23.56
C ILE A 98 -0.86 -2.61 -24.04
N LEU A 99 -0.72 -3.58 -23.13
CA LEU A 99 -0.31 -4.95 -23.47
C LEU A 99 -1.35 -5.69 -24.32
N SER A 100 -2.64 -5.39 -24.16
CA SER A 100 -3.71 -6.00 -24.96
C SER A 100 -3.77 -5.44 -26.39
N THR A 101 -3.35 -4.20 -26.61
CA THR A 101 -3.35 -3.59 -27.95
C THR A 101 -2.19 -4.06 -28.86
N ASP A 102 -1.12 -4.63 -28.30
CA ASP A 102 0.05 -5.10 -29.07
C ASP A 102 -0.17 -6.43 -29.84
N VAL A 103 -1.38 -7.00 -29.84
CA VAL A 103 -1.72 -8.24 -30.58
C VAL A 103 -2.46 -7.95 -31.91
N SER A 104 -2.58 -6.69 -32.30
CA SER A 104 -3.27 -6.31 -33.54
C SER A 104 -2.34 -5.53 -34.47
N ASP A 105 -1.31 -6.18 -35.01
CA ASP A 105 -0.72 -5.91 -36.34
C ASP A 105 0.23 -7.05 -36.76
#